data_AF-A0A4Q3S905-F1
#
_entry.id   AF-A0A4Q3S905-F1
#
_cell.length_a   1.000
_cell.length_b   1.000
_cell.length_c   1.000
_cell.angle_alpha   90.00
_cell.angle_beta   90.00
_cell.angle_gamma   90.00
#
_symmetry.space_group_name_H-M   'P 1'
#
loop_
_entity.id
_entity.type
_entity.pdbx_description
1 polymer ?
#
loop_
_entity_poly.entity_id
_entity_poly.type
_entity_poly.pdbx_seq_one_letter_code
_entity_poly.pdbx_strand_id
1 'polypeptide(L)'
;MKINISLIIAILLAVGGVAFVFTAFQISAERDKLKSELEAKTDRSIRDFTTDFMIADSLPQAEKITEEIAQAYGFEGIAIHFKQDSIYETTDAIKPYLSHSDDYVQQAIASDSAFGNYFNVKKVSIYQYIMPAHSVRGMDAAIIFYSNAEYINNIVNQIWTRSFVRWFLQAMLISAITLLIIRRSILSPINKVVEWVKAARFGNIEKIKSKPPSEFLQPLYKEISGIAQAIQEAKAIAQEEARLRTSAESVWTPERLGEEMKQILENKTMVIVSNREPYMHVHSGNEIQCIVPASGMVTAMEPIVKACGGLWIASGSGDADKETVDENDKVLVPPYENAYTLLRIWLSKEQEHHYYYGFSNEGLWPLCHIAHTRPVFRKTDWDYYKEVNELYAKAVIREIKNKEEPFVLVQDYHFALLPKLIKDARPDARVALFWHIPWPNPESFGICPWKKEILTGMLGADLVGFHTQYHCNNFLETVNQTLESRVIWESFSVKIGNHFTLVKPFPISIAFTSKDLDNGNAAQEERIRPADLLKQKGITAQYMGIGVDRIDYTKGLTEKFLAIERFLEKWPDYVGKFTFVQI
;
A
#
# COMPACT_ATOMS: atom_id res chain seq x y z
N MET A 1 -5.45 6.71 -3.02
CA MET A 1 -4.85 7.88 -2.32
C MET A 1 -5.61 8.16 -1.03
N LYS A 2 -5.05 7.72 0.10
CA LYS A 2 -5.53 8.13 1.43
C LYS A 2 -5.25 9.63 1.55
N ILE A 3 -6.28 10.46 1.68
CA ILE A 3 -6.09 11.83 2.16
C ILE A 3 -5.50 11.65 3.55
N ASN A 4 -4.24 12.05 3.74
CA ASN A 4 -3.55 11.89 5.01
C ASN A 4 -4.39 12.54 6.09
N ILE A 5 -4.92 11.72 7.00
CA ILE A 5 -5.67 12.12 8.19
C ILE A 5 -4.94 13.26 8.93
N SER A 6 -3.60 13.27 8.86
CA SER A 6 -2.73 14.34 9.35
C SER A 6 -3.06 15.74 8.78
N LEU A 7 -3.44 15.88 7.51
CA LEU A 7 -3.80 17.17 6.92
C LEU A 7 -5.14 17.67 7.48
N ILE A 8 -6.11 16.76 7.64
CA ILE A 8 -7.42 17.09 8.23
C ILE A 8 -7.26 17.49 9.69
N ILE A 9 -6.45 16.74 10.45
CA ILE A 9 -6.13 17.04 11.86
C ILE A 9 -5.40 18.38 11.97
N ALA A 10 -4.40 18.65 11.12
CA ALA A 10 -3.65 19.90 11.16
C ALA A 10 -4.54 21.12 10.90
N ILE A 11 -5.46 21.02 9.93
CA ILE A 11 -6.42 22.11 9.66
C ILE A 11 -7.38 22.28 10.83
N LEU A 12 -7.91 21.20 11.40
CA LEU A 12 -8.80 21.28 12.58
C LEU A 12 -8.11 21.92 13.79
N LEU A 13 -6.85 21.56 14.06
CA LEU A 13 -6.07 22.13 15.15
C LEU A 13 -5.76 23.61 14.93
N ALA A 14 -5.33 23.99 13.72
CA ALA A 14 -5.03 25.38 13.39
C ALA A 14 -6.26 26.27 13.53
N VAL A 15 -7.40 25.81 13.00
CA VAL A 15 -8.63 26.60 13.03
C VAL A 15 -9.25 26.63 14.43
N GLY A 16 -9.19 25.53 15.18
CA GLY A 16 -9.60 25.48 16.58
C GLY A 16 -8.78 26.45 17.46
N GLY A 17 -7.47 26.54 17.21
CA GLY A 17 -6.58 27.48 17.90
C GLY A 17 -6.95 28.94 17.66
N VAL A 18 -7.22 29.34 16.41
CA VAL A 18 -7.61 30.72 16.07
C VAL A 18 -8.95 31.09 16.71
N ALA A 19 -9.95 30.20 16.63
CA ALA A 19 -11.27 30.42 17.24
C ALA A 19 -11.18 30.57 18.77
N PHE A 20 -10.32 29.80 19.41
CA PHE A 20 -10.08 29.88 20.85
C PHE A 20 -9.45 31.22 21.26
N VAL A 21 -8.36 31.64 20.58
CA VAL A 21 -7.67 32.90 20.86
C VAL A 21 -8.61 34.10 20.69
N PHE A 22 -9.40 34.12 19.61
CA PHE A 22 -10.36 35.20 19.36
C PHE A 22 -11.45 35.26 20.44
N THR A 23 -11.99 34.11 20.84
CA THR A 23 -13.01 34.04 21.91
C THR A 23 -12.44 34.48 23.26
N ALA A 24 -11.20 34.10 23.57
CA ALA A 24 -10.52 34.52 24.78
C ALA A 24 -10.30 36.05 24.83
N PHE A 25 -9.89 36.65 23.70
CA PHE A 25 -9.68 38.09 23.61
C PHE A 25 -11.00 38.87 23.76
N GLN A 26 -12.07 38.41 23.10
CA GLN A 26 -13.40 39.01 23.19
C GLN A 26 -13.95 38.98 24.63
N ILE A 27 -13.73 37.88 25.34
CA ILE A 27 -14.18 37.73 26.73
C ILE A 27 -13.41 38.61 27.68
N SER A 28 -12.09 38.74 27.50
CA SER A 28 -11.29 39.64 28.32
C SER A 28 -11.80 41.07 28.18
N ALA A 29 -11.99 41.52 26.93
CA ALA A 29 -12.49 42.86 26.64
C ALA A 29 -13.88 43.12 27.24
N GLU A 30 -14.81 42.17 27.13
CA GLU A 30 -16.16 42.34 27.69
C GLU A 30 -16.15 42.30 29.22
N ARG A 31 -15.29 41.46 29.83
CA ARG A 31 -15.14 41.40 31.29
C ARG A 31 -14.63 42.71 31.86
N ASP A 32 -13.61 43.30 31.23
CA ASP A 32 -13.03 44.57 31.68
C ASP A 32 -14.04 45.71 31.53
N LYS A 33 -14.81 45.72 30.44
CA LYS A 33 -15.91 46.66 30.23
C LYS A 33 -16.99 46.54 31.31
N LEU A 34 -17.48 45.33 31.59
CA LEU A 34 -18.53 45.11 32.60
C LEU A 34 -18.07 45.47 34.01
N LYS A 35 -16.78 45.25 34.33
CA LYS A 35 -16.19 45.71 35.59
C LYS A 35 -16.19 47.24 35.66
N SER A 36 -15.65 47.90 34.64
CA SER A 36 -15.60 49.36 34.59
C SER A 36 -17.00 50.00 34.66
N GLU A 37 -18.01 49.40 34.02
CA GLU A 37 -19.41 49.82 34.14
C GLU A 37 -19.95 49.67 35.57
N LEU A 38 -19.63 48.57 36.26
CA LEU A 38 -20.02 48.37 37.65
C LEU A 38 -19.35 49.38 38.58
N GLU A 39 -18.04 49.61 38.43
CA GLU A 39 -17.30 50.61 39.21
C GLU A 39 -17.88 52.01 39.00
N ALA A 40 -18.10 52.42 37.75
CA ALA A 40 -18.66 53.73 37.42
C ALA A 40 -20.11 53.89 37.93
N LYS A 41 -20.91 52.80 37.92
CA LYS A 41 -22.26 52.79 38.49
C LYS A 41 -22.21 52.95 40.00
N THR A 42 -21.34 52.20 40.68
CA THR A 42 -21.14 52.27 42.14
C THR A 42 -20.67 53.66 42.56
N ASP A 43 -19.68 54.24 41.88
CA ASP A 43 -19.21 55.61 42.12
C ASP A 43 -20.30 56.68 41.95
N ARG A 44 -21.25 56.46 41.03
CA ARG A 44 -22.38 57.38 40.84
C ARG A 44 -23.38 57.24 41.97
N SER A 45 -23.80 56.01 42.27
CA SER A 45 -24.74 55.72 43.37
C SER A 45 -24.19 56.19 44.73
N ILE A 46 -22.87 56.13 44.94
CA ILE A 46 -22.24 56.58 46.19
C ILE A 46 -22.20 58.11 46.29
N ARG A 47 -21.96 58.84 45.19
CA ARG A 47 -22.03 60.31 45.21
C ARG A 47 -23.42 60.82 45.58
N ASP A 48 -24.45 60.15 45.08
CA ASP A 48 -25.82 60.43 45.46
C ASP A 48 -26.06 60.07 46.94
N PHE A 49 -25.51 58.93 47.43
CA PHE A 49 -25.54 58.51 48.84
C PHE A 49 -24.91 59.52 49.82
N THR A 50 -23.72 60.07 49.52
CA THR A 50 -22.99 60.95 50.46
C THR A 50 -23.77 62.24 50.74
N THR A 51 -24.59 62.69 49.79
CA THR A 51 -25.43 63.89 49.93
C THR A 51 -26.58 63.66 50.93
N ASP A 52 -27.18 62.47 50.92
CA ASP A 52 -28.34 62.13 51.75
C ASP A 52 -27.94 61.62 53.16
N PHE A 53 -26.80 60.93 53.30
CA PHE A 53 -26.34 60.33 54.57
C PHE A 53 -25.86 61.37 55.61
N MET A 54 -25.36 62.53 55.17
CA MET A 54 -24.85 63.61 56.05
C MET A 54 -25.92 64.28 56.94
N ILE A 55 -27.19 63.92 56.80
CA ILE A 55 -28.34 64.52 57.50
C ILE A 55 -28.72 63.74 58.79
N ALA A 56 -28.13 62.57 59.03
CA ALA A 56 -28.49 61.71 60.18
C ALA A 56 -27.78 62.12 61.49
N ASP A 57 -28.53 62.56 62.50
CA ASP A 57 -28.00 63.01 63.81
C ASP A 57 -27.91 61.91 64.89
N SER A 58 -28.40 60.67 64.64
CA SER A 58 -28.32 59.56 65.62
C SER A 58 -28.09 58.19 64.99
N LEU A 59 -27.41 57.28 65.73
CA LEU A 59 -27.07 55.92 65.28
C LEU A 59 -28.29 55.12 64.80
N PRO A 60 -29.38 54.95 65.57
CA PRO A 60 -30.55 54.18 65.10
C PRO A 60 -31.21 54.74 63.84
N GLN A 61 -31.05 56.04 63.58
CA GLN A 61 -31.58 56.70 62.39
C GLN A 61 -30.66 56.47 61.19
N ALA A 62 -29.34 56.49 61.37
CA ALA A 62 -28.36 56.13 60.35
C ALA A 62 -28.51 54.66 59.90
N GLU A 63 -28.77 53.75 60.83
CA GLU A 63 -29.02 52.32 60.58
C GLU A 63 -30.21 52.10 59.62
N LYS A 64 -31.36 52.70 59.94
CA LYS A 64 -32.56 52.60 59.12
C LYS A 64 -32.38 53.25 57.74
N ILE A 65 -31.68 54.38 57.68
CA ILE A 65 -31.36 55.08 56.44
C ILE A 65 -30.43 54.23 55.56
N THR A 66 -29.42 53.58 56.14
CA THR A 66 -28.52 52.70 55.37
C THR A 66 -29.23 51.51 54.76
N GLU A 67 -30.25 50.94 55.42
CA GLU A 67 -31.03 49.81 54.90
C GLU A 67 -31.97 50.21 53.76
N GLU A 68 -32.72 51.30 53.93
CA GLU A 68 -33.60 51.84 52.88
C GLU A 68 -32.80 52.27 51.64
N ILE A 69 -31.62 52.86 51.84
CA ILE A 69 -30.77 53.35 50.76
C ILE A 69 -29.98 52.22 50.08
N ALA A 70 -29.49 51.22 50.82
CA ALA A 70 -28.89 50.02 50.23
C ALA A 70 -29.87 49.35 49.27
N GLN A 71 -31.14 49.26 49.65
CA GLN A 71 -32.19 48.72 48.81
C GLN A 71 -32.52 49.63 47.61
N ALA A 72 -32.58 50.95 47.81
CA ALA A 72 -32.91 51.91 46.75
C ALA A 72 -31.87 51.95 45.61
N TYR A 73 -30.57 51.86 45.95
CA TYR A 73 -29.48 51.90 44.97
C TYR A 73 -28.98 50.51 44.53
N GLY A 74 -29.60 49.43 45.04
CA GLY A 74 -29.34 48.06 44.63
C GLY A 74 -28.00 47.50 45.13
N PHE A 75 -27.52 47.97 46.29
CA PHE A 75 -26.39 47.39 46.99
C PHE A 75 -26.81 46.10 47.70
N GLU A 76 -25.91 45.12 47.75
CA GLU A 76 -26.12 43.87 48.48
C GLU A 76 -26.08 44.09 50.01
N GLY A 77 -25.37 45.14 50.43
CA GLY A 77 -25.45 45.71 51.77
C GLY A 77 -24.37 46.77 51.96
N ILE A 78 -24.49 47.52 53.05
CA ILE A 78 -23.53 48.56 53.46
C ILE A 78 -23.00 48.20 54.86
N ALA A 79 -21.71 48.42 55.10
CA ALA A 79 -21.13 48.29 56.44
C ALA A 79 -20.37 49.55 56.82
N ILE A 80 -20.39 49.90 58.11
CA ILE A 80 -19.64 51.02 58.67
C ILE A 80 -18.63 50.46 59.67
N HIS A 81 -17.36 50.61 59.36
CA HIS A 81 -16.26 50.15 60.21
C HIS A 81 -15.66 51.34 60.96
N PHE A 82 -15.73 51.34 62.30
CA PHE A 82 -15.13 52.37 63.14
C PHE A 82 -13.72 51.97 63.60
N LYS A 83 -12.84 52.94 63.86
CA LYS A 83 -11.44 52.72 64.31
C LYS A 83 -11.27 51.96 65.64
N GLN A 84 -12.34 51.78 66.41
CA GLN A 84 -12.35 51.07 67.70
C GLN A 84 -12.82 49.60 67.57
N ASP A 85 -12.73 49.01 66.37
CA ASP A 85 -13.14 47.63 66.04
C ASP A 85 -14.65 47.32 66.21
N SER A 86 -15.50 48.34 66.30
CA SER A 86 -16.95 48.15 66.16
C SER A 86 -17.35 48.24 64.68
N ILE A 87 -17.96 47.17 64.16
CA ILE A 87 -18.52 47.12 62.80
C ILE A 87 -20.04 47.16 62.90
N TYR A 88 -20.65 48.06 62.14
CA TYR A 88 -22.09 48.06 61.91
C TYR A 88 -22.37 47.53 60.50
N GLU A 89 -23.38 46.67 60.38
CA GLU A 89 -23.77 46.08 59.10
C GLU A 89 -25.27 46.24 58.87
N THR A 90 -25.62 46.53 57.62
CA THR A 90 -27.01 46.82 57.25
C THR A 90 -27.85 45.55 57.10
N THR A 91 -27.23 44.40 56.83
CA THR A 91 -27.93 43.13 56.62
C THR A 91 -27.08 41.93 57.03
N ASP A 92 -27.71 40.85 57.50
CA ASP A 92 -27.01 39.60 57.81
C ASP A 92 -26.31 38.98 56.58
N ALA A 93 -26.73 39.37 55.36
CA ALA A 93 -26.17 38.85 54.11
C ALA A 93 -24.71 39.27 53.87
N ILE A 94 -24.24 40.37 54.46
CA ILE A 94 -22.87 40.88 54.27
C ILE A 94 -21.88 40.43 55.36
N LYS A 95 -22.33 39.76 56.43
CA LYS A 95 -21.48 39.13 57.46
C LYS A 95 -20.30 38.34 56.88
N PRO A 96 -20.49 37.49 55.85
CA PRO A 96 -19.39 36.72 55.26
C PRO A 96 -18.38 37.56 54.47
N TYR A 97 -18.74 38.80 54.12
CA TYR A 97 -17.94 39.70 53.28
C TYR A 97 -16.99 40.56 54.12
N LEU A 98 -17.38 40.89 55.36
CA LEU A 98 -16.64 41.78 56.26
C LEU A 98 -15.16 41.41 56.41
N SER A 99 -14.85 40.13 56.62
CA SER A 99 -13.46 39.66 56.79
C SER A 99 -12.56 39.86 55.57
N HIS A 100 -13.13 40.13 54.39
CA HIS A 100 -12.38 40.41 53.16
C HIS A 100 -12.12 41.91 52.95
N SER A 101 -12.69 42.76 53.81
CA SER A 101 -12.60 44.20 53.73
C SER A 101 -11.60 44.80 54.71
N ASP A 102 -11.25 44.12 55.80
CA ASP A 102 -10.42 44.64 56.91
C ASP A 102 -9.11 45.30 56.45
N ASP A 103 -8.30 44.60 55.63
CA ASP A 103 -7.02 45.12 55.13
C ASP A 103 -7.21 46.38 54.27
N TYR A 104 -8.28 46.43 53.47
CA TYR A 104 -8.59 47.55 52.59
C TYR A 104 -9.21 48.73 53.34
N VAL A 105 -9.95 48.47 54.43
CA VAL A 105 -10.46 49.50 55.34
C VAL A 105 -9.31 50.22 56.02
N GLN A 106 -8.33 49.48 56.54
CA GLN A 106 -7.13 50.05 57.15
C GLN A 106 -6.36 50.93 56.14
N GLN A 107 -6.23 50.47 54.89
CA GLN A 107 -5.60 51.24 53.82
C GLN A 107 -6.40 52.49 53.44
N ALA A 108 -7.73 52.40 53.34
CA ALA A 108 -8.61 53.52 53.01
C ALA A 108 -8.51 54.63 54.05
N ILE A 109 -8.54 54.27 55.34
CA ILE A 109 -8.41 55.23 56.45
C ILE A 109 -6.99 55.82 56.49
N ALA A 110 -5.95 55.00 56.31
CA ALA A 110 -4.56 55.47 56.40
C ALA A 110 -4.14 56.40 55.25
N SER A 111 -4.71 56.20 54.05
CA SER A 111 -4.38 56.99 52.86
C SER A 111 -5.41 58.07 52.51
N ASP A 112 -6.49 58.18 53.30
CA ASP A 112 -7.62 59.07 53.06
C ASP A 112 -8.09 59.03 51.60
N SER A 113 -8.24 57.82 51.06
CA SER A 113 -8.60 57.57 49.67
C SER A 113 -9.58 56.40 49.58
N ALA A 114 -10.51 56.48 48.62
CA ALA A 114 -11.45 55.40 48.37
C ALA A 114 -10.79 54.24 47.62
N PHE A 115 -11.19 53.00 47.94
CA PHE A 115 -10.70 51.79 47.30
C PHE A 115 -11.84 50.91 46.81
N GLY A 116 -11.76 50.48 45.56
CA GLY A 116 -12.61 49.44 44.98
C GLY A 116 -11.86 48.12 44.88
N ASN A 117 -12.48 47.00 45.25
CA ASN A 117 -11.89 45.68 45.05
C ASN A 117 -12.95 44.62 44.74
N TYR A 118 -12.56 43.59 43.98
CA TYR A 118 -13.38 42.42 43.69
C TYR A 118 -12.88 41.22 44.48
N PHE A 119 -13.79 40.51 45.15
CA PHE A 119 -13.47 39.26 45.82
C PHE A 119 -14.61 38.24 45.63
N ASN A 120 -14.34 36.98 45.97
CA ASN A 120 -15.28 35.89 45.77
C ASN A 120 -15.55 35.18 47.09
N VAL A 121 -16.81 35.03 47.46
CA VAL A 121 -17.22 34.27 48.65
C VAL A 121 -18.25 33.22 48.24
N LYS A 122 -17.95 31.94 48.52
CA LYS A 122 -18.84 30.79 48.23
C LYS A 122 -19.47 30.80 46.81
N LYS A 123 -18.67 31.18 45.79
CA LYS A 123 -19.03 31.33 44.35
C LYS A 123 -19.78 32.59 43.94
N VAL A 124 -20.12 33.48 44.87
CA VAL A 124 -20.65 34.81 44.55
C VAL A 124 -19.47 35.77 44.37
N SER A 125 -19.45 36.50 43.26
CA SER A 125 -18.50 37.59 43.05
C SER A 125 -19.09 38.88 43.58
N ILE A 126 -18.36 39.55 44.47
CA ILE A 126 -18.75 40.80 45.10
C ILE A 126 -17.73 41.87 44.75
N TYR A 127 -18.23 43.05 44.43
CA TYR A 127 -17.44 44.27 44.38
C TYR A 127 -17.64 45.04 45.69
N GLN A 128 -16.58 45.29 46.42
CA GLN A 128 -16.60 46.24 47.54
C GLN A 128 -16.04 47.58 47.11
N TYR A 129 -16.67 48.64 47.58
CA TYR A 129 -16.15 49.99 47.52
C TYR A 129 -16.07 50.55 48.92
N ILE A 130 -14.89 51.03 49.32
CA ILE A 130 -14.61 51.47 50.67
C ILE A 130 -14.23 52.95 50.61
N MET A 131 -14.93 53.79 51.36
CA MET A 131 -14.63 55.22 51.45
C MET A 131 -14.37 55.62 52.91
N PRO A 132 -13.32 56.42 53.18
CA PRO A 132 -13.12 57.01 54.49
C PRO A 132 -14.21 58.07 54.76
N ALA A 133 -14.74 58.10 55.97
CA ALA A 133 -15.73 59.04 56.43
C ALA A 133 -15.22 59.74 57.70
N HIS A 134 -14.94 61.04 57.58
CA HIS A 134 -14.54 61.88 58.70
C HIS A 134 -15.76 62.57 59.32
N SER A 135 -15.90 62.51 60.65
CA SER A 135 -16.95 63.16 61.43
C SER A 135 -18.36 62.55 61.36
N VAL A 136 -18.46 61.23 61.56
CA VAL A 136 -19.61 60.66 62.29
C VAL A 136 -19.18 60.56 63.75
N ARG A 137 -19.64 61.48 64.61
CA ARG A 137 -19.22 61.61 66.04
C ARG A 137 -17.72 61.87 66.30
N GLY A 138 -16.98 62.50 65.39
CA GLY A 138 -15.57 62.85 65.63
C GLY A 138 -14.61 61.64 65.74
N MET A 139 -15.01 60.48 65.22
CA MET A 139 -14.17 59.30 65.06
C MET A 139 -13.94 59.05 63.56
N ASP A 140 -12.76 58.53 63.19
CA ASP A 140 -12.50 58.07 61.82
C ASP A 140 -13.25 56.74 61.58
N ALA A 141 -14.03 56.68 60.50
CA ALA A 141 -14.74 55.48 60.07
C ALA A 141 -14.52 55.23 58.58
N ALA A 142 -14.80 54.02 58.12
CA ALA A 142 -14.90 53.69 56.69
C ALA A 142 -16.27 53.10 56.40
N ILE A 143 -16.90 53.58 55.32
CA ILE A 143 -18.16 53.04 54.82
C ILE A 143 -17.85 52.13 53.65
N ILE A 144 -18.37 50.91 53.71
CA ILE A 144 -18.16 49.84 52.74
C ILE A 144 -19.47 49.56 52.03
N PHE A 145 -19.46 49.64 50.71
CA PHE A 145 -20.59 49.30 49.85
C PHE A 145 -20.29 47.99 49.15
N TYR A 146 -21.16 47.00 49.30
CA TYR A 146 -21.06 45.73 48.59
C TYR A 146 -22.05 45.70 47.42
N SER A 147 -21.56 45.40 46.22
CA SER A 147 -22.36 45.24 45.00
C SER A 147 -22.19 43.84 44.43
N ASN A 148 -23.30 43.24 44.00
CA ASN A 148 -23.26 41.94 43.34
C ASN A 148 -22.58 42.04 41.95
N ALA A 149 -21.52 41.27 41.76
CA ALA A 149 -20.78 41.16 40.50
C ALA A 149 -20.91 39.77 39.84
N GLU A 150 -21.80 38.91 40.35
CA GLU A 150 -22.01 37.54 39.84
C GLU A 150 -22.51 37.55 38.39
N TYR A 151 -23.33 38.54 38.03
CA TYR A 151 -23.85 38.69 36.67
C TYR A 151 -22.73 38.81 35.62
N ILE A 152 -21.57 39.36 35.97
CA ILE A 152 -20.42 39.51 35.08
C ILE A 152 -19.91 38.11 34.67
N ASN A 153 -19.76 37.19 35.63
CA ASN A 153 -19.31 35.83 35.35
C ASN A 153 -20.35 35.04 34.55
N ASN A 154 -21.63 35.24 34.81
CA ASN A 154 -22.71 34.58 34.07
C ASN A 154 -22.74 35.03 32.61
N ILE A 155 -22.63 36.34 32.35
CA ILE A 155 -22.55 36.89 30.98
C ILE A 155 -21.30 36.36 30.27
N VAL A 156 -20.14 36.36 30.94
CA VAL A 156 -18.88 35.85 30.38
C VAL A 156 -19.00 34.37 29.98
N ASN A 157 -19.58 33.52 30.85
CA ASN A 157 -19.77 32.09 30.55
C ASN A 157 -20.75 31.86 29.38
N GLN A 158 -21.80 32.68 29.29
CA GLN A 158 -22.76 32.60 28.18
C GLN A 158 -22.11 33.02 26.85
N ILE A 159 -21.26 34.06 26.87
CA ILE A 159 -20.48 34.48 25.70
C ILE A 159 -19.50 33.39 25.29
N TRP A 160 -18.84 32.72 26.25
CA TRP A 160 -17.88 31.64 26.00
C TRP A 160 -18.53 30.49 25.23
N THR A 161 -19.63 29.95 25.74
CA THR A 161 -20.33 28.81 25.13
C THR A 161 -20.90 29.15 23.76
N ARG A 162 -21.57 30.30 23.61
CA ARG A 162 -22.20 30.70 22.34
C ARG A 162 -21.18 31.05 21.26
N SER A 163 -20.13 31.80 21.62
CA SER A 163 -19.13 32.27 20.65
C SER A 163 -18.27 31.12 20.18
N PHE A 164 -17.81 30.25 21.09
CA PHE A 164 -17.00 29.09 20.75
C PHE A 164 -17.71 28.16 19.75
N VAL A 165 -18.97 27.79 20.03
CA VAL A 165 -19.74 26.90 19.15
C VAL A 165 -19.95 27.52 17.76
N ARG A 166 -20.28 28.81 17.69
CA ARG A 166 -20.48 29.50 16.40
C ARG A 166 -19.20 29.54 15.56
N TRP A 167 -18.08 29.92 16.17
CA TRP A 167 -16.79 29.98 15.49
C TRP A 167 -16.30 28.60 15.05
N PHE A 168 -16.51 27.57 15.89
CA PHE A 168 -16.16 26.19 15.56
C PHE A 168 -16.94 25.64 14.36
N LEU A 169 -18.25 25.93 14.26
CA LEU A 169 -19.05 25.50 13.11
C LEU A 169 -18.66 26.22 11.81
N GLN A 170 -18.40 27.53 11.85
CA GLN A 170 -17.94 28.30 10.69
C GLN A 170 -16.58 27.81 10.19
N ALA A 171 -15.67 27.57 11.12
CA ALA A 171 -14.37 26.95 10.90
C ALA A 171 -14.44 25.60 10.16
N MET A 172 -15.31 24.71 10.63
CA MET A 172 -15.48 23.38 10.05
C MET A 172 -16.01 23.45 8.62
N LEU A 173 -16.96 24.36 8.36
CA LEU A 173 -17.52 24.60 7.02
C LEU A 173 -16.46 25.11 6.03
N ILE A 174 -15.65 26.08 6.45
CA ILE A 174 -14.56 26.63 5.60
C ILE A 174 -13.52 25.56 5.30
N SER A 175 -13.13 24.75 6.29
CA SER A 175 -12.20 23.63 6.12
C SER A 175 -12.74 22.59 5.11
N ALA A 176 -14.01 22.22 5.22
CA ALA A 176 -14.66 21.28 4.30
C ALA A 176 -14.69 21.81 2.86
N ILE A 177 -15.03 23.09 2.66
CA ILE A 177 -15.02 23.74 1.35
C ILE A 177 -13.59 23.77 0.78
N THR A 178 -12.60 24.12 1.60
CA THR A 178 -11.19 24.19 1.21
C THR A 178 -10.67 22.81 0.77
N LEU A 179 -11.00 21.75 1.51
CA LEU A 179 -10.68 20.37 1.14
C LEU A 179 -11.33 19.96 -0.18
N LEU A 180 -12.58 20.36 -0.42
CA LEU A 180 -13.31 20.05 -1.64
C LEU A 180 -12.69 20.77 -2.85
N ILE A 181 -12.27 22.03 -2.68
CA ILE A 181 -11.54 22.82 -3.70
C ILE A 181 -10.17 22.19 -3.98
N ILE A 182 -9.37 21.86 -2.96
CA ILE A 182 -8.06 21.21 -3.15
C ILE A 182 -8.22 19.87 -3.88
N ARG A 183 -9.24 19.08 -3.51
CA ARG A 183 -9.52 17.79 -4.13
C ARG A 183 -9.91 17.91 -5.61
N ARG A 184 -10.76 18.89 -5.96
CA ARG A 184 -11.20 19.07 -7.36
C ARG A 184 -10.19 19.83 -8.21
N SER A 185 -9.55 20.86 -7.66
CA SER A 185 -8.73 21.81 -8.42
C SER A 185 -7.26 21.40 -8.55
N ILE A 186 -6.71 20.62 -7.60
CA ILE A 186 -5.27 20.29 -7.57
C ILE A 186 -5.04 18.79 -7.74
N LEU A 187 -5.74 17.98 -6.94
CA LEU A 187 -5.51 16.53 -6.90
C LEU A 187 -5.94 15.79 -8.18
N SER A 188 -7.06 16.18 -8.79
CA SER A 188 -7.53 15.53 -10.02
C SER A 188 -6.62 15.81 -11.24
N PRO A 189 -6.16 17.06 -11.48
CA PRO A 189 -5.16 17.34 -12.52
C PRO A 189 -3.81 16.64 -12.28
N ILE A 190 -3.31 16.60 -11.03
CA ILE A 190 -2.03 15.94 -10.70
C ILE A 190 -2.08 14.44 -11.02
N ASN A 191 -3.18 13.74 -10.69
CA ASN A 191 -3.30 12.32 -11.02
C ASN A 191 -3.26 12.06 -12.54
N LYS A 192 -3.85 12.96 -13.34
CA LYS A 192 -3.76 12.88 -14.81
C LYS A 192 -2.33 13.13 -15.30
N VAL A 193 -1.60 14.06 -14.69
CA VAL A 193 -0.17 14.29 -15.00
C VAL A 193 0.68 13.07 -14.65
N VAL A 194 0.43 12.41 -13.52
CA VAL A 194 1.13 11.17 -13.13
C VAL A 194 0.84 10.04 -14.13
N GLU A 195 -0.41 9.88 -14.56
CA GLU A 195 -0.74 8.92 -15.61
C GLU A 195 -0.09 9.26 -16.96
N TRP A 196 0.04 10.55 -17.29
CA TRP A 196 0.72 11.01 -18.49
C TRP A 196 2.22 10.77 -18.47
N VAL A 197 2.91 11.07 -17.37
CA VAL A 197 4.34 10.78 -17.20
C VAL A 197 4.60 9.28 -17.31
N LYS A 198 3.71 8.46 -16.74
CA LYS A 198 3.77 7.00 -16.92
C LYS A 198 3.57 6.60 -18.38
N ALA A 199 2.52 7.09 -19.04
CA ALA A 199 2.24 6.78 -20.45
C ALA A 199 3.39 7.19 -21.40
N ALA A 200 4.03 8.33 -21.15
CA ALA A 200 5.21 8.79 -21.89
C ALA A 200 6.43 7.89 -21.70
N ARG A 201 6.71 7.44 -20.47
CA ARG A 201 7.79 6.48 -20.20
C ARG A 201 7.58 5.13 -20.91
N PHE A 202 6.33 4.71 -21.08
CA PHE A 202 5.97 3.43 -21.73
C PHE A 202 5.64 3.57 -23.23
N GLY A 203 5.83 4.74 -23.84
CA GLY A 203 5.71 4.94 -25.29
C GLY A 203 4.29 4.87 -25.86
N ASN A 204 3.25 5.12 -25.05
CA ASN A 204 1.85 5.05 -25.50
C ASN A 204 1.33 6.42 -25.97
N ILE A 205 1.48 6.70 -27.27
CA ILE A 205 1.20 8.00 -27.90
C ILE A 205 -0.30 8.34 -27.97
N GLU A 206 -1.17 7.33 -28.07
CA GLU A 206 -2.61 7.58 -28.15
C GLU A 206 -3.16 8.24 -26.88
N LYS A 207 -2.61 7.90 -25.71
CA LYS A 207 -2.95 8.56 -24.44
C LYS A 207 -2.37 9.98 -24.31
N ILE A 208 -1.29 10.30 -25.03
CA ILE A 208 -0.57 11.59 -24.99
C ILE A 208 -1.22 12.65 -25.89
N LYS A 209 -2.03 12.26 -26.89
CA LYS A 209 -2.72 13.19 -27.80
C LYS A 209 -3.85 14.01 -27.16
N SER A 210 -4.19 13.75 -25.90
CA SER A 210 -5.23 14.51 -25.20
C SER A 210 -4.72 15.89 -24.77
N LYS A 211 -5.42 16.97 -25.13
CA LYS A 211 -5.05 18.36 -24.74
C LYS A 211 -4.98 18.48 -23.21
N PRO A 212 -4.02 19.26 -22.66
CA PRO A 212 -3.93 19.48 -21.22
C PRO A 212 -5.21 20.12 -20.67
N PRO A 213 -5.72 19.64 -19.52
CA PRO A 213 -6.95 20.14 -18.93
C PRO A 213 -6.84 21.58 -18.39
N SER A 214 -5.64 22.16 -18.32
CA SER A 214 -5.38 23.52 -17.82
C SER A 214 -4.17 24.16 -18.50
N GLU A 215 -4.24 25.45 -18.80
CA GLU A 215 -3.17 26.21 -19.49
C GLU A 215 -1.82 26.18 -18.77
N PHE A 216 -1.81 26.17 -17.44
CA PHE A 216 -0.56 26.11 -16.65
C PHE A 216 0.29 24.87 -16.93
N LEU A 217 -0.28 23.77 -17.41
CA LEU A 217 0.43 22.52 -17.70
C LEU A 217 0.99 22.43 -19.13
N GLN A 218 0.76 23.44 -19.98
CA GLN A 218 1.24 23.48 -21.37
C GLN A 218 2.77 23.35 -21.51
N PRO A 219 3.61 24.03 -20.70
CA PRO A 219 5.06 23.88 -20.80
C PRO A 219 5.53 22.45 -20.51
N LEU A 220 4.96 21.84 -19.45
CA LEU A 220 5.24 20.47 -19.06
C LEU A 220 4.76 19.45 -20.13
N TYR A 221 3.61 19.72 -20.75
CA TYR A 221 3.09 18.92 -21.87
C TYR A 221 4.08 18.89 -23.04
N LYS A 222 4.62 20.05 -23.41
CA LYS A 222 5.59 20.17 -24.51
C LYS A 222 6.86 19.37 -24.23
N GLU A 223 7.43 19.46 -23.03
CA GLU A 223 8.63 18.69 -22.67
C GLU A 223 8.38 17.18 -22.63
N ILE A 224 7.30 16.73 -21.99
CA ILE A 224 6.97 15.30 -21.90
C ILE A 224 6.68 14.71 -23.27
N SER A 225 5.99 15.45 -24.14
CA SER A 225 5.75 15.03 -25.53
C SER A 225 7.05 14.92 -26.32
N GLY A 226 7.99 15.84 -26.13
CA GLY A 226 9.32 15.79 -26.73
C GLY A 226 10.13 14.60 -26.25
N ILE A 227 10.10 14.28 -24.95
CA ILE A 227 10.75 13.09 -24.39
C ILE A 227 10.13 11.81 -24.94
N ALA A 228 8.80 11.72 -24.99
CA ALA A 228 8.11 10.54 -25.53
C ALA A 228 8.46 10.31 -27.01
N GLN A 229 8.52 11.39 -27.80
CA GLN A 229 8.90 11.33 -29.20
C GLN A 229 10.38 10.94 -29.37
N ALA A 230 11.29 11.50 -28.58
CA ALA A 230 12.71 11.14 -28.58
C ALA A 230 12.94 9.67 -28.18
N ILE A 231 12.20 9.15 -27.20
CA ILE A 231 12.24 7.73 -26.81
C ILE A 231 11.74 6.84 -27.95
N GLN A 232 10.67 7.24 -28.65
CA GLN A 232 10.14 6.47 -29.77
C GLN A 232 11.11 6.47 -30.96
N GLU A 233 11.71 7.62 -31.28
CA GLU A 233 12.74 7.75 -32.29
C GLU A 233 13.97 6.90 -31.92
N ALA A 234 14.43 6.94 -30.67
CA ALA A 234 15.51 6.09 -30.19
C ALA A 234 15.17 4.59 -30.29
N LYS A 235 13.93 4.20 -29.97
CA LYS A 235 13.47 2.81 -30.13
C LYS A 235 13.40 2.38 -31.59
N ALA A 236 12.94 3.27 -32.48
CA ALA A 236 12.89 3.02 -33.92
C ALA A 236 14.30 2.91 -34.52
N ILE A 237 15.23 3.77 -34.10
CA ILE A 237 16.65 3.70 -34.48
C ILE A 237 17.27 2.40 -33.97
N ALA A 238 17.04 2.02 -32.71
CA ALA A 238 17.54 0.77 -32.15
C ALA A 238 16.96 -0.47 -32.86
N GLN A 239 15.69 -0.42 -33.26
CA GLN A 239 15.06 -1.48 -34.07
C GLN A 239 15.68 -1.56 -35.47
N GLU A 240 15.90 -0.42 -36.12
CA GLU A 240 16.53 -0.38 -37.43
C GLU A 240 18.00 -0.84 -37.38
N GLU A 241 18.73 -0.45 -36.33
CA GLU A 241 20.08 -0.92 -36.07
C GLU A 241 20.12 -2.43 -35.79
N ALA A 242 19.18 -2.95 -34.99
CA ALA A 242 19.04 -4.39 -34.75
C ALA A 242 18.75 -5.16 -36.05
N ARG A 243 17.88 -4.63 -36.91
CA ARG A 243 17.57 -5.18 -38.24
C ARG A 243 18.81 -5.23 -39.16
N LEU A 244 19.71 -4.25 -39.03
CA LEU A 244 20.96 -4.18 -39.79
C LEU A 244 22.06 -5.08 -39.19
N ARG A 245 22.03 -5.36 -37.87
CA ARG A 245 23.01 -6.20 -37.15
C ARG A 245 22.70 -7.70 -37.15
N THR A 246 21.55 -8.11 -37.66
CA THR A 246 21.11 -9.52 -37.76
C THR A 246 22.20 -10.45 -38.34
N SER A 247 23.12 -9.93 -39.18
CA SER A 247 24.21 -10.67 -39.80
C SER A 247 25.59 -10.61 -39.11
N ALA A 248 25.81 -9.81 -38.05
CA ALA A 248 27.17 -9.42 -37.65
C ALA A 248 27.59 -9.66 -36.18
N GLU A 249 26.69 -9.90 -35.21
CA GLU A 249 27.06 -10.12 -33.79
C GLU A 249 26.56 -11.47 -33.23
N SER A 250 27.29 -12.05 -32.28
CA SER A 250 26.98 -13.36 -31.67
C SER A 250 26.06 -13.30 -30.44
N VAL A 251 25.68 -12.10 -29.98
CA VAL A 251 24.93 -11.92 -28.73
C VAL A 251 23.45 -11.70 -29.03
N TRP A 252 22.57 -12.43 -28.34
CA TRP A 252 21.12 -12.26 -28.41
C TRP A 252 20.67 -11.11 -27.50
N THR A 253 19.95 -10.13 -28.06
CA THR A 253 19.23 -9.10 -27.32
C THR A 253 17.72 -9.30 -27.45
N PRO A 254 16.90 -8.80 -26.52
CA PRO A 254 15.44 -8.87 -26.63
C PRO A 254 14.92 -8.25 -27.94
N GLU A 255 15.51 -7.16 -28.40
CA GLU A 255 15.12 -6.48 -29.64
C GLU A 255 15.42 -7.33 -30.86
N ARG A 256 16.62 -7.94 -30.92
CA ARG A 256 17.00 -8.84 -32.01
C ARG A 256 16.12 -10.08 -32.03
N LEU A 257 15.89 -10.69 -30.87
CA LEU A 257 15.03 -11.86 -30.74
C LEU A 257 13.61 -11.55 -31.24
N GLY A 258 13.05 -10.40 -30.84
CA GLY A 258 11.73 -9.97 -31.29
C GLY A 258 11.65 -9.80 -32.81
N GLU A 259 12.68 -9.22 -33.44
CA GLU A 259 12.70 -9.02 -34.89
C GLU A 259 12.90 -10.32 -35.68
N GLU A 260 13.82 -11.17 -35.24
CA GLU A 260 14.02 -12.52 -35.81
C GLU A 260 12.76 -13.36 -35.71
N MET A 261 12.08 -13.31 -34.56
CA MET A 261 10.85 -14.06 -34.35
C MET A 261 9.68 -13.54 -35.18
N LYS A 262 9.60 -12.23 -35.46
CA LYS A 262 8.62 -11.71 -36.44
C LYS A 262 8.88 -12.24 -37.85
N GLN A 263 10.14 -12.37 -38.25
CA GLN A 263 10.51 -12.93 -39.55
C GLN A 263 10.19 -14.43 -39.62
N ILE A 264 10.59 -15.20 -38.60
CA ILE A 264 10.35 -16.66 -38.54
C ILE A 264 8.87 -16.99 -38.43
N LEU A 265 8.12 -16.24 -37.61
CA LEU A 265 6.70 -16.47 -37.42
C LEU A 265 5.84 -15.80 -38.50
N GLU A 266 6.39 -14.96 -39.38
CA GLU A 266 5.63 -14.23 -40.41
C GLU A 266 4.40 -13.50 -39.83
N ASN A 267 4.55 -12.87 -38.67
CA ASN A 267 3.47 -12.25 -37.86
C ASN A 267 2.41 -13.22 -37.29
N LYS A 268 2.63 -14.54 -37.32
CA LYS A 268 1.79 -15.52 -36.62
C LYS A 268 1.93 -15.34 -35.11
N THR A 269 0.82 -15.58 -34.40
CA THR A 269 0.79 -15.47 -32.94
C THR A 269 1.37 -16.74 -32.30
N MET A 270 2.41 -16.58 -31.49
CA MET A 270 2.93 -17.66 -30.63
C MET A 270 2.01 -17.86 -29.42
N VAL A 271 1.60 -19.12 -29.19
CA VAL A 271 0.83 -19.53 -28.02
C VAL A 271 1.70 -20.40 -27.13
N ILE A 272 1.90 -20.00 -25.88
CA ILE A 272 2.62 -20.79 -24.88
C ILE A 272 1.60 -21.34 -23.89
N VAL A 273 1.77 -22.61 -23.51
CA VAL A 273 0.89 -23.28 -22.56
C VAL A 273 1.73 -23.86 -21.43
N SER A 274 1.45 -23.46 -20.19
CA SER A 274 2.14 -23.98 -19.00
C SER A 274 1.18 -24.11 -17.82
N ASN A 275 1.59 -24.83 -16.78
CA ASN A 275 0.72 -25.04 -15.63
C ASN A 275 0.74 -23.79 -14.76
N ARG A 276 1.94 -23.33 -14.40
CA ARG A 276 2.14 -22.09 -13.64
C ARG A 276 2.06 -20.88 -14.56
N GLU A 277 1.34 -19.87 -14.10
CA GLU A 277 1.30 -18.55 -14.71
C GLU A 277 2.56 -17.72 -14.37
N PRO A 278 2.93 -16.74 -15.22
CA PRO A 278 4.07 -15.87 -14.97
C PRO A 278 3.80 -14.77 -13.95
N TYR A 279 2.52 -14.42 -13.73
CA TYR A 279 2.09 -13.34 -12.86
C TYR A 279 0.81 -13.75 -12.13
N MET A 280 0.80 -13.68 -10.80
CA MET A 280 -0.38 -13.95 -9.98
C MET A 280 -0.76 -12.70 -9.17
N HIS A 281 -2.05 -12.48 -8.99
CA HIS A 281 -2.60 -11.39 -8.19
C HIS A 281 -3.10 -11.91 -6.86
N VAL A 282 -2.61 -11.31 -5.79
CA VAL A 282 -2.94 -11.68 -4.43
C VAL A 282 -3.54 -10.51 -3.65
N HIS A 283 -4.51 -10.79 -2.79
CA HIS A 283 -5.05 -9.81 -1.85
C HIS A 283 -4.01 -9.49 -0.77
N SER A 284 -3.68 -8.20 -0.65
CA SER A 284 -2.84 -7.64 0.41
C SER A 284 -3.65 -6.59 1.17
N GLY A 285 -4.47 -7.07 2.12
CA GLY A 285 -5.46 -6.23 2.79
C GLY A 285 -6.60 -5.82 1.84
N ASN A 286 -6.71 -4.51 1.57
CA ASN A 286 -7.71 -3.97 0.63
C ASN A 286 -7.12 -3.65 -0.76
N GLU A 287 -5.86 -4.03 -1.01
CA GLU A 287 -5.19 -3.79 -2.29
C GLU A 287 -4.83 -5.12 -2.95
N ILE A 288 -4.96 -5.18 -4.28
CA ILE A 288 -4.51 -6.32 -5.08
C ILE A 288 -3.06 -6.07 -5.49
N GLN A 289 -2.18 -7.01 -5.16
CA GLN A 289 -0.76 -6.96 -5.54
C GLN A 289 -0.46 -8.03 -6.58
N CYS A 290 0.21 -7.64 -7.67
CA CYS A 290 0.74 -8.58 -8.63
C CYS A 290 2.13 -9.04 -8.17
N ILE A 291 2.32 -10.34 -8.02
CA ILE A 291 3.59 -10.96 -7.66
C ILE A 291 4.02 -11.95 -8.75
N VAL A 292 5.33 -12.19 -8.84
CA VAL A 292 5.92 -13.19 -9.74
C VAL A 292 6.14 -14.49 -8.94
N PRO A 293 5.45 -15.59 -9.27
CA PRO A 293 5.62 -16.85 -8.55
C PRO A 293 6.99 -17.47 -8.86
N ALA A 294 7.55 -18.20 -7.88
CA ALA A 294 8.84 -18.87 -8.04
C ALA A 294 8.73 -20.03 -9.04
N SER A 295 9.34 -19.88 -10.23
CA SER A 295 9.37 -20.94 -11.25
C SER A 295 10.52 -20.72 -12.23
N GLY A 296 11.46 -21.67 -12.28
CA GLY A 296 12.60 -21.61 -13.20
C GLY A 296 12.17 -21.65 -14.68
N MET A 297 11.08 -22.35 -15.00
CA MET A 297 10.50 -22.37 -16.34
C MET A 297 9.97 -20.98 -16.74
N VAL A 298 9.26 -20.30 -15.83
CA VAL A 298 8.77 -18.94 -16.07
C VAL A 298 9.95 -17.99 -16.26
N THR A 299 10.96 -18.03 -15.38
CA THR A 299 12.15 -17.18 -15.47
C THR A 299 12.86 -17.29 -16.83
N ALA A 300 12.91 -18.49 -17.40
CA ALA A 300 13.55 -18.72 -18.69
C ALA A 300 12.66 -18.33 -19.88
N MET A 301 11.36 -18.59 -19.80
CA MET A 301 10.43 -18.37 -20.92
C MET A 301 9.94 -16.93 -21.02
N GLU A 302 9.76 -16.24 -19.89
CA GLU A 302 9.17 -14.89 -19.87
C GLU A 302 9.92 -13.86 -20.72
N PRO A 303 11.26 -13.78 -20.70
CA PRO A 303 12.00 -12.86 -21.57
C PRO A 303 11.71 -13.09 -23.07
N ILE A 304 11.49 -14.35 -23.47
CA ILE A 304 11.15 -14.71 -24.84
C ILE A 304 9.76 -14.19 -25.19
N VAL A 305 8.76 -14.42 -24.33
CA VAL A 305 7.38 -13.96 -24.59
C VAL A 305 7.28 -12.44 -24.55
N LYS A 306 8.01 -11.79 -23.65
CA LYS A 306 8.11 -10.33 -23.60
C LYS A 306 8.67 -9.74 -24.89
N ALA A 307 9.69 -10.38 -25.47
CA ALA A 307 10.31 -9.92 -26.70
C ALA A 307 9.44 -10.17 -27.94
N CYS A 308 8.82 -11.35 -28.02
CA CYS A 308 8.05 -11.78 -29.19
C CYS A 308 6.59 -11.31 -29.17
N GLY A 309 6.06 -10.98 -27.99
CA GLY A 309 4.63 -10.91 -27.74
C GLY A 309 3.96 -12.29 -27.85
N GLY A 310 2.62 -12.29 -27.80
CA GLY A 310 1.83 -13.50 -27.99
C GLY A 310 0.82 -13.76 -26.87
N LEU A 311 0.41 -15.02 -26.77
CA LEU A 311 -0.55 -15.49 -25.79
C LEU A 311 0.09 -16.54 -24.88
N TRP A 312 0.01 -16.33 -23.58
CA TRP A 312 0.36 -17.32 -22.56
C TRP A 312 -0.91 -17.87 -21.94
N ILE A 313 -1.10 -19.18 -21.95
CA ILE A 313 -2.23 -19.88 -21.30
C ILE A 313 -1.70 -20.64 -20.08
N ALA A 314 -2.23 -20.34 -18.89
CA ALA A 314 -1.81 -20.99 -17.64
C ALA A 314 -2.91 -21.01 -16.58
N SER A 315 -2.74 -21.78 -15.49
CA SER A 315 -3.76 -21.80 -14.43
C SER A 315 -3.63 -20.58 -13.54
N GLY A 316 -4.74 -19.87 -13.34
CA GLY A 316 -4.81 -18.77 -12.36
C GLY A 316 -4.84 -19.33 -10.94
N SER A 317 -3.90 -18.88 -10.10
CA SER A 317 -3.65 -19.43 -8.77
C SER A 317 -3.74 -18.39 -7.64
N GLY A 318 -3.71 -17.10 -7.97
CA GLY A 318 -3.90 -16.00 -7.04
C GLY A 318 -5.36 -15.86 -6.61
N ASP A 319 -5.57 -15.51 -5.34
CA ASP A 319 -6.90 -15.32 -4.76
C ASP A 319 -7.63 -14.08 -5.30
N ALA A 320 -6.90 -13.13 -5.90
CA ALA A 320 -7.43 -11.95 -6.57
C ALA A 320 -7.43 -12.07 -8.11
N ASP A 321 -6.97 -13.18 -8.69
CA ASP A 321 -6.79 -13.28 -10.15
C ASP A 321 -8.10 -13.09 -10.93
N LYS A 322 -9.21 -13.64 -10.42
CA LYS A 322 -10.54 -13.50 -11.05
C LYS A 322 -11.05 -12.07 -11.10
N GLU A 323 -10.57 -11.19 -10.21
CA GLU A 323 -10.96 -9.78 -10.17
C GLU A 323 -10.15 -8.93 -11.17
N THR A 324 -9.08 -9.49 -11.73
CA THR A 324 -8.11 -8.75 -12.58
C THR A 324 -8.18 -9.11 -14.06
N VAL A 325 -8.93 -10.15 -14.41
CA VAL A 325 -9.14 -10.57 -15.80
C VAL A 325 -10.33 -9.86 -16.45
N ASP A 326 -10.33 -9.85 -17.78
CA ASP A 326 -11.47 -9.44 -18.59
C ASP A 326 -12.56 -10.54 -18.66
N GLU A 327 -13.63 -10.28 -19.43
CA GLU A 327 -14.74 -11.21 -19.64
C GLU A 327 -14.36 -12.54 -20.32
N ASN A 328 -13.15 -12.63 -20.89
CA ASN A 328 -12.60 -13.80 -21.56
C ASN A 328 -11.50 -14.49 -20.74
N ASP A 329 -11.39 -14.15 -19.45
CA ASP A 329 -10.37 -14.63 -18.51
C ASP A 329 -8.94 -14.20 -18.87
N LYS A 330 -8.78 -13.07 -19.57
CA LYS A 330 -7.47 -12.57 -20.03
C LYS A 330 -7.02 -11.33 -19.27
N VAL A 331 -5.71 -11.17 -19.15
CA VAL A 331 -5.06 -9.99 -18.57
C VAL A 331 -3.79 -9.67 -19.35
N LEU A 332 -3.52 -8.38 -19.54
CA LEU A 332 -2.26 -7.94 -20.15
C LEU A 332 -1.15 -7.93 -19.10
N VAL A 333 -0.02 -8.54 -19.45
CA VAL A 333 1.11 -8.72 -18.54
C VAL A 333 2.45 -8.38 -19.22
N PRO A 334 3.47 -7.99 -18.47
CA PRO A 334 3.43 -7.60 -17.06
C PRO A 334 2.53 -6.39 -16.82
N PRO A 335 2.04 -6.18 -15.59
CA PRO A 335 1.33 -4.96 -15.25
C PRO A 335 2.11 -3.72 -15.72
N TYR A 336 1.40 -2.72 -16.25
CA TYR A 336 1.93 -1.46 -16.77
C TYR A 336 2.69 -1.54 -18.11
N GLU A 337 3.42 -2.62 -18.39
CA GLU A 337 4.12 -2.84 -19.66
C GLU A 337 3.18 -3.37 -20.75
N ASN A 338 2.24 -4.25 -20.38
CA ASN A 338 1.29 -4.90 -21.29
C ASN A 338 1.96 -5.55 -22.52
N ALA A 339 3.09 -6.23 -22.30
CA ALA A 339 3.92 -6.80 -23.35
C ALA A 339 3.26 -7.99 -24.08
N TYR A 340 2.48 -8.80 -23.37
CA TYR A 340 1.77 -9.95 -23.92
C TYR A 340 0.47 -10.23 -23.16
N THR A 341 -0.34 -11.16 -23.67
CA THR A 341 -1.62 -11.54 -23.07
C THR A 341 -1.46 -12.82 -22.28
N LEU A 342 -1.95 -12.85 -21.04
CA LEU A 342 -2.10 -14.04 -20.21
C LEU A 342 -3.58 -14.43 -20.16
N LEU A 343 -3.91 -15.63 -20.61
CA LEU A 343 -5.21 -16.29 -20.43
C LEU A 343 -5.14 -17.24 -19.24
N ARG A 344 -6.03 -17.05 -18.27
CA ARG A 344 -6.11 -17.90 -17.08
C ARG A 344 -7.12 -19.03 -17.25
N ILE A 345 -6.70 -20.23 -16.86
CA ILE A 345 -7.56 -21.41 -16.74
C ILE A 345 -7.90 -21.60 -15.26
N TRP A 346 -9.18 -21.71 -14.96
CA TRP A 346 -9.66 -21.92 -13.58
C TRP A 346 -9.82 -23.40 -13.31
N LEU A 347 -9.01 -23.92 -12.40
CA LEU A 347 -9.13 -25.29 -11.92
C LEU A 347 -10.00 -25.34 -10.67
N SER A 348 -10.82 -26.38 -10.54
CA SER A 348 -11.46 -26.72 -9.27
C SER A 348 -10.41 -27.23 -8.28
N LYS A 349 -10.73 -27.20 -6.97
CA LYS A 349 -9.85 -27.76 -5.94
C LYS A 349 -9.60 -29.26 -6.14
N GLU A 350 -10.58 -29.98 -6.65
CA GLU A 350 -10.49 -31.42 -6.93
C GLU A 350 -9.59 -31.66 -8.14
N GLN A 351 -9.74 -30.86 -9.20
CA GLN A 351 -8.84 -30.89 -10.36
C GLN A 351 -7.41 -30.60 -9.90
N GLU A 352 -7.16 -29.50 -9.20
CA GLU A 352 -5.81 -29.17 -8.68
C GLU A 352 -5.24 -30.30 -7.80
N HIS A 353 -6.03 -30.85 -6.88
CA HIS A 353 -5.60 -31.93 -6.01
C HIS A 353 -5.18 -33.18 -6.80
N HIS A 354 -6.04 -33.68 -7.68
CA HIS A 354 -5.80 -34.95 -8.37
C HIS A 354 -4.85 -34.84 -9.56
N TYR A 355 -4.91 -33.74 -10.33
CA TYR A 355 -4.04 -33.53 -11.48
C TYR A 355 -2.65 -33.02 -11.07
N TYR A 356 -2.57 -31.94 -10.27
CA TYR A 356 -1.30 -31.28 -9.98
C TYR A 356 -0.59 -32.01 -8.84
N TYR A 357 -1.22 -32.14 -7.67
CA TYR A 357 -0.58 -32.82 -6.53
C TYR A 357 -0.51 -34.33 -6.74
N GLY A 358 -1.59 -34.97 -7.19
CA GLY A 358 -1.64 -36.41 -7.45
C GLY A 358 -0.80 -36.84 -8.65
N PHE A 359 -1.38 -36.85 -9.85
CA PHE A 359 -0.75 -37.47 -11.01
C PHE A 359 0.60 -36.84 -11.38
N SER A 360 0.66 -35.51 -11.41
CA SER A 360 1.86 -34.79 -11.84
C SER A 360 2.98 -34.88 -10.80
N ASN A 361 2.71 -34.53 -9.52
CA ASN A 361 3.76 -34.39 -8.51
C ASN A 361 3.99 -35.66 -7.65
N GLU A 362 3.00 -36.52 -7.43
CA GLU A 362 3.20 -37.82 -6.75
C GLU A 362 3.46 -38.97 -7.74
N GLY A 363 3.02 -38.83 -9.00
CA GLY A 363 3.22 -39.83 -10.05
C GLY A 363 4.43 -39.53 -10.94
N LEU A 364 4.29 -38.57 -11.85
CA LEU A 364 5.30 -38.29 -12.90
C LEU A 364 6.59 -37.71 -12.34
N TRP A 365 6.53 -36.79 -11.39
CA TRP A 365 7.73 -36.15 -10.83
C TRP A 365 8.73 -37.15 -10.23
N PRO A 366 8.36 -38.01 -9.25
CA PRO A 366 9.29 -39.00 -8.71
C PRO A 366 9.71 -40.04 -9.76
N LEU A 367 8.80 -40.40 -10.68
CA LEU A 367 9.10 -41.35 -11.75
C LEU A 367 10.25 -40.83 -12.63
N CYS A 368 10.12 -39.60 -13.11
CA CYS A 368 11.05 -39.01 -14.05
C CYS A 368 12.37 -38.62 -13.41
N HIS A 369 12.38 -38.29 -12.11
CA HIS A 369 13.61 -38.04 -11.36
C HIS A 369 14.30 -39.32 -10.87
N ILE A 370 13.70 -40.51 -11.07
CA ILE A 370 14.17 -41.78 -10.50
C ILE A 370 14.40 -41.60 -8.99
N ALA A 371 13.46 -40.95 -8.32
CA ALA A 371 13.59 -40.59 -6.92
C ALA A 371 13.49 -41.83 -6.02
N HIS A 372 14.10 -41.76 -4.84
CA HIS A 372 13.92 -42.80 -3.81
C HIS A 372 12.47 -42.91 -3.32
N THR A 373 11.70 -41.80 -3.43
CA THR A 373 10.26 -41.80 -3.19
C THR A 373 9.54 -42.55 -4.31
N ARG A 374 8.79 -43.59 -3.94
CA ARG A 374 8.04 -44.40 -4.90
C ARG A 374 6.93 -43.57 -5.58
N PRO A 375 6.84 -43.58 -6.92
CA PRO A 375 5.71 -42.99 -7.65
C PRO A 375 4.37 -43.62 -7.28
N VAL A 376 3.36 -42.77 -7.10
CA VAL A 376 1.99 -43.19 -6.78
C VAL A 376 1.06 -42.95 -7.97
N PHE A 377 0.42 -44.01 -8.42
CA PHE A 377 -0.52 -43.97 -9.56
C PHE A 377 -1.90 -44.39 -9.10
N ARG A 378 -2.86 -43.46 -9.14
CA ARG A 378 -4.27 -43.71 -8.83
C ARG A 378 -5.10 -43.46 -10.09
N LYS A 379 -6.11 -44.30 -10.32
CA LYS A 379 -6.99 -44.17 -11.49
C LYS A 379 -7.73 -42.83 -11.51
N THR A 380 -8.17 -42.35 -10.34
CA THR A 380 -8.80 -41.05 -10.17
C THR A 380 -7.90 -39.91 -10.60
N ASP A 381 -6.64 -39.93 -10.18
CA ASP A 381 -5.64 -38.91 -10.51
C ASP A 381 -5.40 -38.85 -12.02
N TRP A 382 -5.34 -40.02 -12.67
CA TRP A 382 -5.24 -40.11 -14.13
C TRP A 382 -6.46 -39.54 -14.86
N ASP A 383 -7.68 -39.78 -14.37
CA ASP A 383 -8.88 -39.26 -15.00
C ASP A 383 -8.94 -37.74 -14.94
N TYR A 384 -8.60 -37.15 -13.79
CA TYR A 384 -8.44 -35.69 -13.68
C TYR A 384 -7.27 -35.17 -14.52
N TYR A 385 -6.19 -35.94 -14.68
CA TYR A 385 -5.07 -35.54 -15.54
C TYR A 385 -5.47 -35.40 -17.00
N LYS A 386 -6.27 -36.34 -17.52
CA LYS A 386 -6.88 -36.23 -18.86
C LYS A 386 -7.85 -35.05 -18.93
N GLU A 387 -8.75 -34.92 -17.95
CA GLU A 387 -9.76 -33.87 -17.93
C GLU A 387 -9.14 -32.47 -17.99
N VAL A 388 -8.07 -32.22 -17.19
CA VAL A 388 -7.36 -30.96 -17.22
C VAL A 388 -6.62 -30.76 -18.55
N ASN A 389 -5.99 -31.79 -19.11
CA ASN A 389 -5.39 -31.69 -20.45
C ASN A 389 -6.43 -31.35 -21.53
N GLU A 390 -7.63 -31.93 -21.47
CA GLU A 390 -8.75 -31.60 -22.36
C GLU A 390 -9.28 -30.17 -22.16
N LEU A 391 -9.33 -29.70 -20.92
CA LEU A 391 -9.71 -28.31 -20.60
C LEU A 391 -8.74 -27.32 -21.25
N TYR A 392 -7.44 -27.56 -21.12
CA TYR A 392 -6.41 -26.74 -21.77
C TYR A 392 -6.46 -26.85 -23.30
N ALA A 393 -6.70 -28.05 -23.85
CA ALA A 393 -6.85 -28.24 -25.28
C ALA A 393 -8.02 -27.39 -25.83
N LYS A 394 -9.18 -27.41 -25.16
CA LYS A 394 -10.33 -26.58 -25.54
C LYS A 394 -10.00 -25.09 -25.53
N ALA A 395 -9.27 -24.61 -24.51
CA ALA A 395 -8.85 -23.22 -24.43
C ALA A 395 -7.89 -22.85 -25.57
N VAL A 396 -6.87 -23.67 -25.83
CA VAL A 396 -5.93 -23.46 -26.94
C VAL A 396 -6.67 -23.40 -28.28
N ILE A 397 -7.51 -24.40 -28.56
CA ILE A 397 -8.27 -24.52 -29.82
C ILE A 397 -9.16 -23.30 -30.05
N ARG A 398 -9.80 -22.79 -28.99
CA ARG A 398 -10.62 -21.57 -29.04
C ARG A 398 -9.80 -20.37 -29.53
N GLU A 399 -8.61 -20.18 -28.97
CA GLU A 399 -7.76 -19.01 -29.25
C GLU A 399 -7.11 -19.07 -30.63
N ILE A 400 -6.78 -20.27 -31.10
CA ILE A 400 -6.14 -20.45 -32.41
C ILE A 400 -7.13 -20.63 -33.57
N LYS A 401 -8.45 -20.69 -33.30
CA LYS A 401 -9.49 -21.06 -34.28
C LYS A 401 -9.39 -20.31 -35.61
N ASN A 402 -9.11 -19.00 -35.58
CA ASN A 402 -9.05 -18.13 -36.76
C ASN A 402 -7.61 -17.81 -37.20
N LYS A 403 -6.63 -18.62 -36.80
CA LYS A 403 -5.21 -18.43 -37.10
C LYS A 403 -4.76 -19.52 -38.08
N GLU A 404 -4.05 -19.13 -39.14
CA GLU A 404 -3.43 -20.07 -40.08
C GLU A 404 -2.12 -20.61 -39.49
N GLU A 405 -1.94 -21.94 -39.53
CA GLU A 405 -0.74 -22.63 -39.04
C GLU A 405 -0.20 -22.11 -37.70
N PRO A 406 -1.03 -22.07 -36.64
CA PRO A 406 -0.66 -21.48 -35.36
C PRO A 406 0.51 -22.25 -34.72
N PHE A 407 1.43 -21.51 -34.10
CA PHE A 407 2.55 -22.09 -33.37
C PHE A 407 2.22 -22.21 -31.88
N VAL A 408 2.15 -23.44 -31.37
CA VAL A 408 1.82 -23.74 -29.97
C VAL A 408 3.01 -24.41 -29.30
N LEU A 409 3.49 -23.81 -28.21
CA LEU A 409 4.59 -24.30 -27.40
C LEU A 409 4.07 -24.76 -26.04
N VAL A 410 3.94 -26.07 -25.88
CA VAL A 410 3.50 -26.75 -24.67
C VAL A 410 4.68 -26.95 -23.73
N GLN A 411 4.50 -26.59 -22.47
CA GLN A 411 5.54 -26.63 -21.44
C GLN A 411 5.23 -27.71 -20.40
N ASP A 412 6.15 -28.67 -20.34
CA ASP A 412 6.40 -29.55 -19.21
C ASP A 412 5.45 -30.75 -19.00
N TYR A 413 5.81 -31.60 -18.02
CA TYR A 413 5.19 -32.90 -17.72
C TYR A 413 3.71 -32.87 -17.35
N HIS A 414 3.20 -31.69 -17.04
CA HIS A 414 1.79 -31.43 -16.75
C HIS A 414 0.88 -31.63 -17.97
N PHE A 415 1.43 -31.56 -19.19
CA PHE A 415 0.64 -31.56 -20.43
C PHE A 415 1.10 -32.58 -21.46
N ALA A 416 1.43 -33.79 -21.02
CA ALA A 416 1.89 -34.83 -21.93
C ALA A 416 0.85 -35.21 -22.99
N LEU A 417 -0.45 -35.04 -22.73
CA LEU A 417 -1.53 -35.42 -23.66
C LEU A 417 -1.93 -34.28 -24.60
N LEU A 418 -1.65 -33.04 -24.19
CA LEU A 418 -2.09 -31.84 -24.88
C LEU A 418 -1.64 -31.75 -26.35
N PRO A 419 -0.41 -32.13 -26.75
CA PRO A 419 0.00 -32.01 -28.15
C PRO A 419 -0.88 -32.80 -29.10
N LYS A 420 -1.20 -34.05 -28.76
CA LYS A 420 -2.13 -34.88 -29.52
C LYS A 420 -3.53 -34.28 -29.58
N LEU A 421 -4.07 -33.83 -28.43
CA LEU A 421 -5.40 -33.23 -28.38
C LEU A 421 -5.52 -32.00 -29.29
N ILE A 422 -4.47 -31.18 -29.36
CA ILE A 422 -4.42 -30.02 -30.28
C ILE A 422 -4.38 -30.50 -31.73
N LYS A 423 -3.48 -31.43 -32.07
CA LYS A 423 -3.32 -31.92 -33.46
C LYS A 423 -4.54 -32.64 -34.00
N ASP A 424 -5.26 -33.37 -33.15
CA ASP A 424 -6.50 -34.05 -33.55
C ASP A 424 -7.57 -33.03 -34.01
N ALA A 425 -7.61 -31.84 -33.40
CA ALA A 425 -8.52 -30.76 -33.77
C ALA A 425 -7.97 -29.80 -34.83
N ARG A 426 -6.64 -29.60 -34.85
CA ARG A 426 -5.91 -28.67 -35.73
C ARG A 426 -4.64 -29.32 -36.26
N PRO A 427 -4.74 -30.19 -37.28
CA PRO A 427 -3.58 -30.87 -37.86
C PRO A 427 -2.53 -29.92 -38.45
N ASP A 428 -2.97 -28.73 -38.88
CA ASP A 428 -2.14 -27.67 -39.45
C ASP A 428 -1.31 -26.90 -38.38
N ALA A 429 -1.72 -26.94 -37.11
CA ALA A 429 -0.99 -26.28 -36.02
C ALA A 429 0.43 -26.85 -35.89
N ARG A 430 1.43 -25.98 -35.73
CA ARG A 430 2.80 -26.38 -35.40
C ARG A 430 2.89 -26.51 -33.88
N VAL A 431 3.08 -27.72 -33.37
CA VAL A 431 3.06 -28.00 -31.92
C VAL A 431 4.43 -28.49 -31.46
N ALA A 432 5.02 -27.80 -30.49
CA ALA A 432 6.23 -28.22 -29.81
C ALA A 432 5.92 -28.51 -28.33
N LEU A 433 6.48 -29.58 -27.79
CA LEU A 433 6.49 -29.89 -26.36
C LEU A 433 7.91 -29.77 -25.85
N PHE A 434 8.14 -28.99 -24.79
CA PHE A 434 9.43 -28.99 -24.10
C PHE A 434 9.28 -29.57 -22.69
N TRP A 435 10.08 -30.59 -22.37
CA TRP A 435 10.04 -31.34 -21.13
C TRP A 435 11.17 -30.89 -20.19
N HIS A 436 10.83 -30.20 -19.09
CA HIS A 436 11.80 -29.50 -18.22
C HIS A 436 12.40 -30.39 -17.13
N ILE A 437 11.79 -31.53 -16.85
CA ILE A 437 12.34 -32.50 -15.90
C ILE A 437 13.20 -33.55 -16.63
N PRO A 438 13.98 -34.38 -15.93
CA PRO A 438 14.67 -35.48 -16.59
C PRO A 438 13.70 -36.45 -17.28
N TRP A 439 14.21 -37.19 -18.26
CA TRP A 439 13.50 -38.35 -18.80
C TRP A 439 14.21 -39.64 -18.33
N PRO A 440 13.50 -40.55 -17.64
CA PRO A 440 14.11 -41.74 -17.06
C PRO A 440 14.39 -42.80 -18.13
N ASN A 441 15.15 -43.84 -17.77
CA ASN A 441 15.35 -44.98 -18.67
C ASN A 441 14.03 -45.76 -18.92
N PRO A 442 13.94 -46.56 -19.99
CA PRO A 442 12.73 -47.28 -20.36
C PRO A 442 12.17 -48.18 -19.26
N GLU A 443 13.04 -48.86 -18.50
CA GLU A 443 12.65 -49.77 -17.42
C GLU A 443 11.94 -49.01 -16.29
N SER A 444 12.51 -47.87 -15.88
CA SER A 444 11.94 -47.02 -14.84
C SER A 444 10.62 -46.43 -15.31
N PHE A 445 10.55 -45.88 -16.53
CA PHE A 445 9.30 -45.36 -17.08
C PHE A 445 8.22 -46.44 -17.21
N GLY A 446 8.65 -47.68 -17.45
CA GLY A 446 7.80 -48.85 -17.67
C GLY A 446 6.81 -49.15 -16.56
N ILE A 447 7.02 -48.64 -15.34
CA ILE A 447 6.10 -48.82 -14.20
C ILE A 447 4.83 -47.98 -14.29
N CYS A 448 4.81 -46.93 -15.12
CA CYS A 448 3.63 -46.08 -15.31
C CYS A 448 2.52 -46.87 -16.02
N PRO A 449 1.31 -47.03 -15.43
CA PRO A 449 0.22 -47.78 -16.06
C PRO A 449 -0.25 -47.20 -17.39
N TRP A 450 -0.16 -45.88 -17.54
CA TRP A 450 -0.64 -45.13 -18.73
C TRP A 450 0.49 -44.66 -19.63
N LYS A 451 1.62 -45.37 -19.62
CA LYS A 451 2.80 -45.05 -20.44
C LYS A 451 2.47 -44.93 -21.93
N LYS A 452 1.57 -45.76 -22.47
CA LYS A 452 1.21 -45.72 -23.89
C LYS A 452 0.48 -44.43 -24.24
N GLU A 453 -0.48 -44.03 -23.42
CA GLU A 453 -1.27 -42.82 -23.58
C GLU A 453 -0.39 -41.56 -23.46
N ILE A 454 0.50 -41.52 -22.47
CA ILE A 454 1.46 -40.42 -22.29
C ILE A 454 2.36 -40.27 -23.52
N LEU A 455 3.01 -41.36 -23.95
CA LEU A 455 3.93 -41.32 -25.10
C LEU A 455 3.18 -40.95 -26.39
N THR A 456 1.99 -41.49 -26.60
CA THR A 456 1.13 -41.17 -27.76
C THR A 456 0.69 -39.70 -27.73
N GLY A 457 0.41 -39.17 -26.54
CA GLY A 457 0.11 -37.76 -26.31
C GLY A 457 1.27 -36.84 -26.72
N MET A 458 2.48 -37.16 -26.24
CA MET A 458 3.69 -36.38 -26.50
C MET A 458 4.07 -36.42 -27.98
N LEU A 459 3.95 -37.59 -28.61
CA LEU A 459 4.22 -37.79 -30.05
C LEU A 459 3.14 -37.19 -30.95
N GLY A 460 2.11 -36.54 -30.39
CA GLY A 460 1.30 -35.59 -31.16
C GLY A 460 2.09 -34.33 -31.55
N ALA A 461 3.15 -33.95 -30.83
CA ALA A 461 3.95 -32.80 -31.19
C ALA A 461 4.72 -33.02 -32.51
N ASP A 462 5.00 -31.95 -33.25
CA ASP A 462 5.97 -31.94 -34.35
C ASP A 462 7.42 -31.97 -33.80
N LEU A 463 7.63 -31.43 -32.59
CA LEU A 463 8.92 -31.39 -31.91
C LEU A 463 8.75 -31.69 -30.41
N VAL A 464 9.53 -32.62 -29.89
CA VAL A 464 9.70 -32.85 -28.45
C VAL A 464 11.13 -32.46 -28.07
N GLY A 465 11.26 -31.48 -27.17
CA GLY A 465 12.53 -30.97 -26.67
C GLY A 465 12.83 -31.46 -25.26
N PHE A 466 14.10 -31.76 -25.00
CA PHE A 466 14.63 -32.07 -23.67
C PHE A 466 15.88 -31.25 -23.38
N HIS A 467 16.32 -31.18 -22.11
CA HIS A 467 17.56 -30.47 -21.79
C HIS A 467 18.84 -31.10 -22.34
N THR A 468 18.92 -32.42 -22.42
CA THR A 468 20.16 -33.14 -22.75
C THR A 468 19.93 -34.18 -23.82
N GLN A 469 20.99 -34.52 -24.55
CA GLN A 469 20.96 -35.62 -25.52
C GLN A 469 20.66 -36.97 -24.85
N TYR A 470 21.11 -37.15 -23.61
CA TYR A 470 20.84 -38.36 -22.82
C TYR A 470 19.33 -38.59 -22.63
N HIS A 471 18.57 -37.56 -22.27
CA HIS A 471 17.11 -37.66 -22.14
C HIS A 471 16.42 -37.95 -23.48
N CYS A 472 16.94 -37.38 -24.58
CA CYS A 472 16.44 -37.66 -25.92
C CYS A 472 16.59 -39.16 -26.26
N ASN A 473 17.77 -39.74 -25.99
CA ASN A 473 18.04 -41.15 -26.24
C ASN A 473 17.10 -42.04 -25.42
N ASN A 474 17.01 -41.80 -24.11
CA ASN A 474 16.11 -42.55 -23.23
C ASN A 474 14.64 -42.47 -23.69
N PHE A 475 14.18 -41.28 -24.13
CA PHE A 475 12.82 -41.11 -24.65
C PHE A 475 12.58 -41.95 -25.90
N LEU A 476 13.49 -41.90 -26.88
CA LEU A 476 13.39 -42.69 -28.10
C LEU A 476 13.41 -44.19 -27.83
N GLU A 477 14.26 -44.65 -26.90
CA GLU A 477 14.30 -46.05 -26.46
C GLU A 477 12.98 -46.45 -25.78
N THR A 478 12.44 -45.58 -24.92
CA THR A 478 11.17 -45.79 -24.22
C THR A 478 10.02 -45.95 -25.23
N VAL A 479 9.98 -45.08 -26.24
CA VAL A 479 9.01 -45.14 -27.35
C VAL A 479 9.16 -46.43 -28.14
N ASN A 480 10.39 -46.79 -28.54
CA ASN A 480 10.69 -47.98 -29.32
C ASN A 480 10.28 -49.28 -28.61
N GLN A 481 10.41 -49.33 -27.27
CA GLN A 481 10.01 -50.50 -26.47
C GLN A 481 8.51 -50.56 -26.19
N THR A 482 7.82 -49.42 -26.15
CA THR A 482 6.44 -49.33 -25.62
C THR A 482 5.38 -49.24 -26.71
N LEU A 483 5.69 -48.59 -27.82
CA LEU A 483 4.74 -48.28 -28.90
C LEU A 483 5.15 -48.96 -30.21
N GLU A 484 4.16 -49.34 -31.00
CA GLU A 484 4.33 -49.74 -32.40
C GLU A 484 4.62 -48.50 -33.26
N SER A 485 5.86 -48.04 -33.22
CA SER A 485 6.32 -46.83 -33.90
C SER A 485 7.62 -47.08 -34.64
N ARG A 486 7.91 -46.26 -35.66
CA ARG A 486 9.20 -46.32 -36.35
C ARG A 486 10.10 -45.20 -35.84
N VAL A 487 11.03 -45.55 -34.97
CA VAL A 487 12.11 -44.65 -34.55
C VAL A 487 13.19 -44.59 -35.64
N ILE A 488 13.59 -43.38 -36.01
CA ILE A 488 14.64 -43.09 -37.00
C ILE A 488 15.78 -42.41 -36.24
N TRP A 489 16.82 -43.18 -35.96
CA TRP A 489 17.92 -42.77 -35.07
C TRP A 489 18.82 -41.71 -35.71
N GLU A 490 18.98 -41.73 -37.03
CA GLU A 490 19.84 -40.80 -37.77
C GLU A 490 19.34 -39.35 -37.67
N SER A 491 18.02 -39.16 -37.68
CA SER A 491 17.39 -37.84 -37.58
C SER A 491 16.90 -37.53 -36.16
N PHE A 492 16.95 -38.49 -35.23
CA PHE A 492 16.30 -38.44 -33.92
C PHE A 492 14.82 -38.10 -34.06
N SER A 493 14.08 -38.96 -34.75
CA SER A 493 12.65 -38.75 -34.98
C SER A 493 11.84 -40.02 -34.79
N VAL A 494 10.55 -39.85 -34.55
CA VAL A 494 9.58 -40.94 -34.45
C VAL A 494 8.50 -40.74 -35.48
N LYS A 495 8.18 -41.79 -36.23
CA LYS A 495 7.06 -41.82 -37.17
C LYS A 495 5.94 -42.70 -36.61
N ILE A 496 4.75 -42.13 -36.48
CA ILE A 496 3.49 -42.83 -36.19
C ILE A 496 2.47 -42.49 -37.27
N GLY A 497 2.00 -43.50 -38.01
CA GLY A 497 1.17 -43.27 -39.20
C GLY A 497 1.90 -42.38 -40.21
N ASN A 498 1.32 -41.23 -40.55
CA ASN A 498 1.92 -40.22 -41.44
C ASN A 498 2.56 -39.05 -40.69
N HIS A 499 2.50 -39.02 -39.36
CA HIS A 499 3.04 -37.95 -38.55
C HIS A 499 4.50 -38.23 -38.15
N PHE A 500 5.32 -37.18 -38.15
CA PHE A 500 6.71 -37.22 -37.72
C PHE A 500 6.93 -36.27 -36.56
N THR A 501 7.57 -36.78 -35.50
CA THR A 501 7.99 -35.99 -34.34
C THR A 501 9.50 -35.98 -34.27
N LEU A 502 10.10 -34.80 -34.29
CA LEU A 502 11.52 -34.61 -34.03
C LEU A 502 11.78 -34.64 -32.52
N VAL A 503 12.92 -35.19 -32.11
CA VAL A 503 13.38 -35.21 -30.72
C VAL A 503 14.76 -34.57 -30.65
N LYS A 504 14.90 -33.47 -29.89
CA LYS A 504 16.14 -32.68 -29.89
C LYS A 504 16.51 -32.14 -28.50
N PRO A 505 17.82 -32.02 -28.19
CA PRO A 505 18.27 -31.38 -26.97
C PRO A 505 18.31 -29.85 -27.12
N PHE A 506 17.67 -29.13 -26.20
CA PHE A 506 17.80 -27.69 -26.01
C PHE A 506 18.06 -27.40 -24.52
N PRO A 507 19.34 -27.25 -24.10
CA PRO A 507 19.65 -26.92 -22.72
C PRO A 507 19.13 -25.51 -22.41
N ILE A 508 18.22 -25.41 -21.44
CA ILE A 508 17.63 -24.13 -21.07
C ILE A 508 18.66 -23.29 -20.30
N SER A 509 18.55 -21.98 -20.41
CA SER A 509 19.40 -21.04 -19.70
C SER A 509 18.59 -19.84 -19.20
N ILE A 510 19.26 -18.91 -18.53
CA ILE A 510 18.68 -17.64 -18.10
C ILE A 510 19.02 -16.53 -19.10
N ALA A 511 18.21 -15.47 -19.12
CA ALA A 511 18.56 -14.28 -19.87
C ALA A 511 19.76 -13.59 -19.20
N PHE A 512 20.89 -13.53 -19.91
CA PHE A 512 22.04 -12.72 -19.51
C PHE A 512 21.90 -11.34 -20.14
N THR A 513 21.93 -10.28 -19.34
CA THR A 513 22.03 -8.92 -19.85
C THR A 513 23.48 -8.50 -19.96
N SER A 514 23.78 -7.54 -20.84
CA SER A 514 25.13 -6.93 -20.94
C SER A 514 25.61 -6.39 -19.59
N LYS A 515 24.69 -5.94 -18.73
CA LYS A 515 24.97 -5.47 -17.36
C LYS A 515 25.39 -6.59 -16.41
N ASP A 516 24.96 -7.83 -16.66
CA ASP A 516 25.36 -9.01 -15.87
C ASP A 516 26.76 -9.50 -16.26
N LEU A 517 27.22 -9.17 -17.47
CA LEU A 517 28.57 -9.45 -17.96
C LEU A 517 29.55 -8.34 -17.55
N ASP A 518 29.10 -7.09 -17.55
CA ASP A 518 29.85 -5.93 -17.05
C ASP A 518 29.75 -5.82 -15.53
N ASN A 519 30.42 -6.75 -14.82
CA ASN A 519 30.58 -6.75 -13.35
C ASN A 519 31.28 -5.49 -12.76
N GLY A 520 31.49 -4.43 -13.55
CA GLY A 520 32.26 -3.24 -13.18
C GLY A 520 31.50 -1.93 -13.04
N ASN A 521 30.36 -1.71 -13.73
CA ASN A 521 29.81 -0.34 -13.88
C ASN A 521 28.27 -0.25 -14.01
N ALA A 522 27.50 -1.16 -13.41
CA ALA A 522 26.04 -1.00 -13.34
C ALA A 522 25.67 0.08 -12.29
N ALA A 523 24.98 1.12 -12.77
CA ALA A 523 24.56 2.34 -12.07
C ALA A 523 24.08 2.16 -10.61
N GLN A 524 24.39 3.19 -9.82
CA GLN A 524 23.94 3.50 -8.45
C GLN A 524 22.41 3.42 -8.27
N GLU A 525 21.85 2.23 -8.13
CA GLU A 525 20.71 2.04 -7.23
C GLU A 525 21.27 1.77 -5.83
N GLU A 526 20.62 2.26 -4.77
CA GLU A 526 20.97 2.01 -3.36
C GLU A 526 20.87 0.50 -3.05
N ARG A 527 21.77 -0.32 -3.60
CA ARG A 527 21.94 -1.70 -3.17
C ARG A 527 22.53 -1.63 -1.77
N ILE A 528 21.74 -2.08 -0.80
CA ILE A 528 22.24 -2.38 0.55
C ILE A 528 23.53 -3.17 0.36
N ARG A 529 24.65 -2.64 0.85
CA ARG A 529 25.93 -3.33 0.71
C ARG A 529 25.75 -4.71 1.34
N PRO A 530 26.26 -5.80 0.74
CA PRO A 530 26.10 -7.14 1.30
C PRO A 530 26.46 -7.20 2.79
N ALA A 531 27.49 -6.47 3.21
CA ALA A 531 27.88 -6.32 4.62
C ALA A 531 26.79 -5.68 5.50
N ASP A 532 26.07 -4.67 5.01
CA ASP A 532 24.99 -4.01 5.75
C ASP A 532 23.76 -4.93 5.88
N LEU A 533 23.44 -5.71 4.84
CA LEU A 533 22.37 -6.72 4.87
C LEU A 533 22.67 -7.82 5.88
N LEU A 534 23.89 -8.35 5.86
CA LEU A 534 24.33 -9.37 6.82
C LEU A 534 24.29 -8.85 8.25
N LYS A 535 24.78 -7.61 8.47
CA LYS A 535 24.71 -6.94 9.77
C LYS A 535 23.27 -6.74 10.24
N GLN A 536 22.36 -6.32 9.36
CA GLN A 536 20.93 -6.17 9.68
C GLN A 536 20.30 -7.50 10.11
N LYS A 537 20.74 -8.61 9.53
CA LYS A 537 20.28 -9.96 9.87
C LYS A 537 21.04 -10.60 11.03
N GLY A 538 21.98 -9.88 11.66
CA GLY A 538 22.79 -10.40 12.77
C GLY A 538 23.77 -11.49 12.35
N ILE A 539 24.08 -11.60 11.06
CA ILE A 539 24.96 -12.62 10.51
C ILE A 539 26.39 -12.06 10.49
N THR A 540 27.30 -12.69 11.24
CA THR A 540 28.74 -12.44 11.18
C THR A 540 29.41 -13.66 10.60
N ALA A 541 29.93 -13.55 9.38
CA ALA A 541 30.55 -14.66 8.66
C ALA A 541 31.84 -14.18 7.98
N GLN A 542 32.95 -14.89 8.21
CA GLN A 542 34.18 -14.73 7.43
C GLN A 542 34.07 -15.46 6.09
N TYR A 543 33.37 -16.60 6.08
CA TYR A 543 33.08 -17.41 4.90
C TYR A 543 31.59 -17.68 4.82
N MET A 544 31.02 -17.58 3.63
CA MET A 544 29.58 -17.77 3.41
C MET A 544 29.32 -18.79 2.30
N GLY A 545 28.47 -19.76 2.58
CA GLY A 545 27.83 -20.59 1.56
C GLY A 545 26.35 -20.23 1.45
N ILE A 546 25.81 -20.36 0.24
CA ILE A 546 24.41 -20.08 -0.06
C ILE A 546 23.83 -21.27 -0.81
N GLY A 547 22.67 -21.75 -0.37
CA GLY A 547 21.79 -22.65 -1.12
C GLY A 547 20.47 -21.96 -1.39
N VAL A 548 19.94 -22.07 -2.61
CA VAL A 548 18.63 -21.53 -2.99
C VAL A 548 17.88 -22.62 -3.72
N ASP A 549 16.97 -23.26 -3.01
CA ASP A 549 16.30 -24.45 -3.51
C ASP A 549 14.86 -24.49 -3.00
N ARG A 550 13.95 -24.97 -3.85
CA ARG A 550 12.63 -25.37 -3.35
C ARG A 550 12.80 -26.53 -2.36
N ILE A 551 11.97 -26.58 -1.33
CA ILE A 551 11.90 -27.73 -0.41
C ILE A 551 11.33 -28.93 -1.17
N ASP A 552 12.23 -29.66 -1.81
CA ASP A 552 11.93 -30.78 -2.71
C ASP A 552 13.02 -31.86 -2.53
N TYR A 553 12.61 -33.12 -2.44
CA TYR A 553 13.51 -34.24 -2.18
C TYR A 553 14.54 -34.47 -3.30
N THR A 554 14.34 -33.89 -4.49
CA THR A 554 15.30 -33.95 -5.59
C THR A 554 16.52 -33.04 -5.39
N LYS A 555 16.51 -32.16 -4.37
CA LYS A 555 17.55 -31.14 -4.15
C LYS A 555 18.65 -31.54 -3.19
N GLY A 556 18.56 -32.73 -2.61
CA GLY A 556 19.58 -33.25 -1.69
C GLY A 556 19.85 -32.34 -0.50
N LEU A 557 18.80 -31.72 0.06
CA LEU A 557 18.92 -30.75 1.15
C LEU A 557 19.56 -31.38 2.40
N THR A 558 19.17 -32.62 2.72
CA THR A 558 19.73 -33.39 3.83
C THR A 558 21.22 -33.65 3.61
N GLU A 559 21.59 -34.13 2.43
CA GLU A 559 22.97 -34.42 2.05
C GLU A 559 23.84 -33.16 2.10
N LYS A 560 23.28 -32.01 1.70
CA LYS A 560 23.94 -30.71 1.79
C LYS A 560 24.28 -30.34 3.24
N PHE A 561 23.33 -30.49 4.15
CA PHE A 561 23.57 -30.21 5.58
C PHE A 561 24.53 -31.22 6.22
N LEU A 562 24.41 -32.51 5.90
CA LEU A 562 25.36 -33.54 6.36
C LEU A 562 26.79 -33.26 5.86
N ALA A 563 26.94 -32.77 4.63
CA ALA A 563 28.24 -32.38 4.10
C ALA A 563 28.83 -31.17 4.86
N ILE A 564 27.99 -30.19 5.24
CA ILE A 564 28.42 -29.03 6.04
C ILE A 564 28.80 -29.46 7.46
N GLU A 565 28.00 -30.32 8.10
CA GLU A 565 28.32 -30.91 9.39
C GLU A 565 29.67 -31.61 9.33
N ARG A 566 29.85 -32.51 8.35
CA ARG A 566 31.10 -33.24 8.15
C ARG A 566 32.29 -32.32 7.88
N PHE A 567 32.08 -31.22 7.16
CA PHE A 567 33.11 -30.21 6.91
C PHE A 567 33.54 -29.55 8.23
N LEU A 568 32.60 -29.16 9.09
CA LEU A 568 32.88 -28.53 10.39
C LEU A 568 33.51 -29.50 11.39
N GLU A 569 33.13 -30.79 11.36
CA GLU A 569 33.78 -31.84 12.16
C GLU A 569 35.25 -32.03 11.76
N LYS A 570 35.52 -32.07 10.45
CA LYS A 570 36.87 -32.31 9.92
C LYS A 570 37.76 -31.08 10.05
N TRP A 571 37.18 -29.89 10.00
CA TRP A 571 37.90 -28.61 10.08
C TRP A 571 37.28 -27.69 11.14
N PRO A 572 37.49 -27.98 12.43
CA PRO A 572 36.89 -27.19 13.53
C PRO A 572 37.26 -25.71 13.52
N ASP A 573 38.38 -25.33 12.89
CA ASP A 573 38.81 -23.93 12.74
C ASP A 573 37.82 -23.03 12.01
N TYR A 574 36.86 -23.61 11.28
CA TYR A 574 35.78 -22.89 10.58
C TYR A 574 34.53 -22.67 11.45
N VAL A 575 34.44 -23.31 12.63
CA VAL A 575 33.33 -23.08 13.57
C VAL A 575 33.34 -21.62 14.03
N GLY A 576 32.19 -20.94 13.91
CA GLY A 576 32.05 -19.51 14.17
C GLY A 576 32.62 -18.57 13.09
N LYS A 577 33.27 -19.11 12.05
CA LYS A 577 33.80 -18.33 10.90
C LYS A 577 33.02 -18.58 9.61
N PHE A 578 32.53 -19.80 9.40
CA PHE A 578 31.69 -20.17 8.26
C PHE A 578 30.21 -20.08 8.62
N THR A 579 29.40 -19.53 7.73
CA THR A 579 27.94 -19.53 7.81
C THR A 579 27.35 -20.04 6.51
N PHE A 580 26.41 -20.98 6.61
CA PHE A 580 25.63 -21.43 5.46
C PHE A 580 24.20 -20.90 5.54
N VAL A 581 23.75 -20.24 4.48
CA VAL A 581 22.37 -19.73 4.37
C VAL A 581 21.63 -20.58 3.34
N GLN A 582 20.62 -21.33 3.78
CA GLN A 582 19.67 -22.00 2.89
C GLN A 582 18.40 -21.16 2.78
N ILE A 583 18.04 -20.83 1.54
CA ILE A 583 16.79 -20.16 1.17
C ILE A 583 15.85 -21.20 0.59
#